data_AF-A0A974YWY8-F1
#
_entry.id   AF-A0A974YWY8-F1
#
_cell.length_a   1.000
_cell.length_b   1.000
_cell.length_c   1.000
_cell.angle_alpha   90.00
_cell.angle_beta   90.00
_cell.angle_gamma   90.00
#
_symmetry.space_group_name_H-M   'P 1'
#
loop_
_entity.id
_entity.type
_entity.pdbx_description
1 polymer ?
#
loop_
_entity_poly.entity_id
_entity_poly.type
_entity_poly.pdbx_seq_one_letter_code
_entity_poly.pdbx_strand_id
1 'polypeptide(L)'
;MSINNRLRYVMENKSLNIKTFAELLNMPYRTLQNYLLDERTPSADILTKIGSVLNVDLNWLMCGKGEIFYSSVDENKLTEKEKILINRYRMMSGDV
;
A
#
# COMPACT_ATOMS: atom_id res chain seq x y z
N MET A 1 2.74 -19.14 -3.35
CA MET A 1 3.19 -17.86 -3.96
C MET A 1 4.24 -17.25 -3.04
N SER A 2 5.45 -16.97 -3.53
CA SER A 2 6.50 -16.32 -2.72
C SER A 2 6.22 -14.82 -2.55
N ILE A 3 6.93 -14.16 -1.64
CA ILE A 3 6.80 -12.70 -1.42
C ILE A 3 7.25 -11.92 -2.67
N ASN A 4 8.25 -12.44 -3.37
CA ASN A 4 8.78 -11.93 -4.61
C ASN A 4 7.72 -11.95 -5.73
N ASN A 5 6.94 -13.03 -5.84
CA ASN A 5 5.82 -13.10 -6.77
C ASN A 5 4.69 -12.11 -6.43
N ARG A 6 4.41 -11.90 -5.14
CA ARG A 6 3.42 -10.89 -4.71
C ARG A 6 3.90 -9.47 -4.98
N LEU A 7 5.19 -9.21 -4.82
CA LEU A 7 5.79 -7.92 -5.17
C LEU A 7 5.66 -7.62 -6.67
N ARG A 8 5.93 -8.63 -7.51
CA ARG A 8 5.72 -8.53 -8.95
C ARG A 8 4.25 -8.24 -9.28
N TYR A 9 3.33 -8.95 -8.63
CA TYR A 9 1.89 -8.72 -8.81
C TYR A 9 1.48 -7.28 -8.49
N VAL A 10 1.99 -6.71 -7.39
CA VAL A 10 1.74 -5.30 -7.01
C VAL A 10 2.24 -4.34 -8.09
N MET A 11 3.45 -4.56 -8.59
CA MET A 11 4.04 -3.73 -9.64
C MET A 11 3.20 -3.78 -10.93
N GLU A 12 2.77 -4.97 -11.34
CA GLU A 12 1.92 -5.18 -12.52
C GLU A 12 0.53 -4.56 -12.35
N ASN A 13 -0.07 -4.70 -11.16
CA ASN A 13 -1.39 -4.15 -10.86
C ASN A 13 -1.41 -2.61 -10.89
N LYS A 14 -0.32 -1.97 -10.47
CA LYS A 14 -0.14 -0.51 -10.55
C LYS A 14 0.35 -0.05 -11.94
N SER A 15 0.49 -0.94 -12.91
CA SER A 15 1.03 -0.66 -14.25
C SER A 15 2.40 0.05 -14.20
N LEU A 16 3.23 -0.30 -13.21
CA LEU A 16 4.55 0.30 -13.02
C LEU A 16 5.61 -0.52 -13.76
N ASN A 17 6.60 0.17 -14.31
CA ASN A 17 7.79 -0.47 -14.86
C ASN A 17 8.85 -0.62 -13.75
N ILE A 18 9.79 -1.55 -13.88
CA ILE A 18 10.82 -1.81 -12.87
C ILE A 18 11.65 -0.54 -12.58
N LYS A 19 11.92 0.28 -13.61
CA LYS A 19 12.61 1.57 -13.43
C LYS A 19 11.82 2.54 -12.56
N THR A 20 10.55 2.78 -12.89
CA THR A 20 9.70 3.71 -12.13
C THR A 20 9.43 3.18 -10.72
N PHE A 21 9.35 1.86 -10.56
CA PHE A 21 9.21 1.20 -9.28
C PHE A 21 10.46 1.37 -8.40
N ALA A 22 11.66 1.25 -8.99
CA ALA A 22 12.93 1.51 -8.31
C ALA A 22 13.07 2.97 -7.88
N GLU A 23 12.69 3.90 -8.76
CA GLU A 23 12.69 5.34 -8.49
C GLU A 23 11.71 5.72 -7.37
N LEU A 24 10.47 5.21 -7.42
CA LEU A 24 9.45 5.40 -6.37
C LEU A 24 9.93 4.91 -5.00
N LEU A 25 10.54 3.73 -4.98
CA LEU A 25 11.09 3.14 -3.76
C LEU A 25 12.47 3.71 -3.40
N ASN A 26 12.99 4.68 -4.16
CA ASN A 26 14.32 5.26 -4.01
C ASN A 26 15.38 4.18 -3.74
N MET A 27 15.45 3.20 -4.65
CA MET A 27 16.34 2.04 -4.54
C MET A 27 17.01 1.72 -5.88
N PRO A 28 18.17 1.03 -5.88
CA PRO A 28 18.83 0.66 -7.12
C PRO A 28 17.99 -0.33 -7.94
N TYR A 29 17.93 -0.11 -9.26
CA TYR A 29 17.24 -0.99 -10.21
C TYR A 29 17.63 -2.45 -10.05
N ARG A 30 18.94 -2.74 -9.95
CA ARG A 30 19.45 -4.11 -9.74
C ARG A 30 18.90 -4.76 -8.49
N THR A 31 18.81 -4.02 -7.38
CA THR A 31 18.29 -4.55 -6.12
C THR A 31 16.83 -4.95 -6.26
N LEU A 32 16.03 -4.10 -6.90
CA LEU A 32 14.62 -4.39 -7.15
C LEU A 32 14.46 -5.57 -8.12
N GLN A 33 15.26 -5.60 -9.19
CA GLN A 33 15.25 -6.69 -10.16
C GLN A 33 15.56 -8.04 -9.50
N ASN A 34 16.56 -8.10 -8.61
CA ASN A 34 16.89 -9.32 -7.88
C ASN A 34 15.75 -9.78 -6.97
N TYR A 35 14.95 -8.86 -6.41
CA TYR A 35 13.71 -9.21 -5.72
C TYR A 35 12.68 -9.77 -6.70
N LEU A 36 12.47 -9.17 -7.87
CA LEU A 36 11.48 -9.66 -8.83
C LEU A 36 11.87 -11.01 -9.48
N LEU A 37 13.15 -11.37 -9.47
CA LEU A 37 13.69 -12.63 -9.99
C LEU A 37 13.81 -13.74 -8.95
N ASP A 38 13.36 -13.51 -7.71
CA ASP A 38 13.49 -14.47 -6.59
C ASP A 38 14.95 -14.81 -6.21
N GLU A 39 15.92 -14.03 -6.70
CA GLU A 39 17.34 -14.19 -6.36
C GLU A 39 17.67 -13.68 -4.95
N ARG A 40 16.85 -12.75 -4.44
CA ARG A 40 17.03 -12.16 -3.11
C ARG A 40 15.69 -11.97 -2.43
N THR A 41 15.64 -12.22 -1.13
CA THR A 41 14.49 -11.88 -0.29
C THR A 41 14.56 -10.41 0.15
N PRO A 42 13.50 -9.61 -0.04
CA PRO A 42 13.44 -8.25 0.50
C PRO A 42 13.44 -8.28 2.03
N SER A 43 14.15 -7.33 2.65
CA SER A 43 14.16 -7.17 4.10
C SER A 43 12.85 -6.54 4.60
N ALA A 44 12.59 -6.63 5.90
CA ALA A 44 11.43 -6.00 6.52
C ALA A 44 11.35 -4.49 6.19
N ASP A 45 12.48 -3.77 6.23
CA ASP A 45 12.51 -2.33 5.92
C ASP A 45 12.04 -2.02 4.49
N ILE A 46 12.47 -2.85 3.52
CA ILE A 46 12.06 -2.72 2.11
C ILE A 46 10.56 -2.97 2.00
N LEU A 47 10.04 -4.01 2.66
CA LEU A 47 8.63 -4.36 2.65
C LEU A 47 7.75 -3.26 3.27
N THR A 48 8.17 -2.70 4.39
CA THR A 48 7.49 -1.56 5.01
C THR A 48 7.49 -0.34 4.10
N LYS A 49 8.60 -0.06 3.42
CA LYS A 49 8.70 1.03 2.44
C LYS A 49 7.74 0.82 1.26
N ILE A 50 7.67 -0.40 0.73
CA ILE A 50 6.73 -0.78 -0.33
C ILE A 50 5.28 -0.57 0.15
N GLY A 51 4.94 -1.07 1.34
CA GLY A 51 3.61 -0.90 1.93
C GLY A 51 3.21 0.57 2.05
N SER A 52 4.13 1.40 2.54
CA SER A 52 3.91 2.85 2.71
C SER A 52 3.80 3.61 1.39
N VAL A 53 4.67 3.35 0.41
CA VAL A 53 4.71 4.11 -0.85
C VAL A 53 3.57 3.71 -1.80
N LEU A 54 3.17 2.43 -1.79
CA LEU A 54 2.21 1.89 -2.76
C LEU A 54 0.83 1.63 -2.17
N ASN A 55 0.66 1.94 -0.88
CA ASN A 55 -0.55 1.67 -0.10
C ASN A 55 -0.94 0.18 -0.13
N VAL A 56 0.06 -0.69 0.00
CA VAL A 56 -0.07 -2.15 -0.04
C VAL A 56 -0.18 -2.70 1.38
N ASP A 57 -1.10 -3.63 1.59
CA ASP A 57 -1.23 -4.32 2.87
C ASP A 57 -0.02 -5.24 3.10
N LEU A 58 0.69 -5.02 4.20
CA LEU A 58 1.89 -5.78 4.54
C LEU A 58 1.57 -7.25 4.87
N ASN A 59 0.42 -7.52 5.49
CA ASN A 59 -0.06 -8.86 5.80
C ASN A 59 -0.36 -9.64 4.50
N TRP A 60 -0.94 -8.99 3.50
CA TRP A 60 -1.09 -9.61 2.18
C TRP A 60 0.27 -9.84 1.51
N LEU A 61 1.17 -8.84 1.55
CA LEU A 61 2.50 -8.98 0.96
C LEU A 61 3.32 -10.10 1.63
N MET A 62 3.20 -10.29 2.94
CA MET A 62 3.96 -11.30 3.69
C MET A 62 3.30 -12.68 3.69
N CYS A 63 2.00 -12.75 3.96
CA CYS A 63 1.28 -14.00 4.18
C CYS A 63 0.35 -14.39 3.03
N GLY A 64 0.10 -13.49 2.06
CA GLY A 64 -0.86 -13.71 0.98
C GLY A 64 -2.31 -13.75 1.44
N LYS A 65 -2.60 -13.19 2.63
CA LYS A 65 -3.93 -13.18 3.24
C LYS A 65 -4.42 -11.74 3.39
N GLY A 66 -5.69 -11.51 3.11
CA GLY A 66 -6.32 -10.18 3.21
C GLY A 66 -6.41 -9.47 1.86
N GLU A 67 -6.57 -8.15 1.90
CA GLU A 67 -6.66 -7.29 0.72
C GLU A 67 -5.25 -6.91 0.24
N ILE A 68 -5.10 -6.69 -1.07
CA ILE A 68 -3.79 -6.39 -1.69
C ILE A 68 -3.34 -4.97 -1.34
N PHE A 69 -4.27 -4.04 -1.45
CA PHE A 69 -4.08 -2.65 -1.12
C PHE A 69 -4.92 -2.35 0.10
N TYR A 70 -4.46 -1.41 0.93
CA TYR A 70 -5.41 -0.75 1.79
C TYR A 70 -6.44 -0.14 0.86
N SER A 71 -7.69 -0.57 0.99
CA SER A 71 -8.82 0.13 0.41
C SER A 71 -8.54 1.59 0.76
N SER A 72 -8.32 2.43 -0.24
CA SER A 72 -8.31 3.86 0.00
C SER A 72 -9.65 4.08 0.67
N VAL A 73 -9.64 4.23 1.99
CA VAL A 73 -10.64 5.01 2.67
C VAL A 73 -10.45 6.33 1.99
N ASP A 74 -11.21 6.49 0.93
CA ASP A 74 -11.40 7.72 0.23
C ASP A 74 -11.79 8.64 1.39
N GLU A 75 -10.85 9.45 1.89
CA GLU A 75 -11.09 10.30 3.07
C GLU A 75 -12.33 11.19 2.83
N ASN A 76 -12.73 11.30 1.55
CA ASN A 76 -13.92 11.98 1.05
C ASN A 76 -15.18 11.12 0.88
N LYS A 77 -15.15 9.81 1.09
CA LYS A 77 -16.33 8.95 1.00
C LYS A 77 -16.83 8.53 2.37
N LEU A 78 -16.99 9.53 3.24
CA LEU A 78 -17.85 9.41 4.41
C LEU A 78 -19.20 8.85 3.94
N THR A 79 -19.59 7.71 4.51
CA THR A 79 -20.94 7.20 4.34
C THR A 79 -21.94 8.23 4.86
N GLU A 80 -23.16 8.24 4.34
CA GLU A 80 -24.20 9.18 4.79
C GLU A 80 -24.40 9.14 6.31
N LYS A 81 -24.26 7.96 6.92
CA LYS A 81 -24.31 7.79 8.38
C LYS A 81 -23.17 8.52 9.10
N GLU A 82 -21.95 8.43 8.60
CA GLU A 82 -20.79 9.11 9.18
C GLU A 82 -20.88 10.64 9.01
N LYS A 83 -21.36 11.14 7.86
CA LYS A 83 -21.62 12.58 7.66
C LYS A 83 -22.64 13.11 8.67
N ILE A 84 -23.72 12.36 8.90
CA ILE A 84 -24.77 12.73 9.87
C ILE A 84 -24.21 12.79 11.29
N LEU A 85 -23.35 11.84 11.67
CA LEU A 85 -22.73 11.81 13.00
C LEU A 85 -21.78 13.00 13.21
N ILE A 86 -20.94 13.32 12.23
CA ILE A 86 -20.03 14.48 12.28
C ILE A 86 -20.82 15.78 12.36
N ASN A 87 -21.90 15.92 11.58
CA ASN A 87 -22.73 17.12 11.61
C ASN A 87 -23.42 17.29 12.96
N ARG A 88 -23.98 16.21 13.53
CA ARG A 88 -24.55 16.25 14.88
C ARG A 88 -23.53 16.64 15.94
N TYR A 89 -22.32 16.13 15.87
CA TYR A 89 -21.25 16.48 16.82
C TYR A 89 -20.87 17.97 16.74
N ARG A 90 -20.72 18.52 15.53
CA ARG A 90 -20.45 19.96 15.32
C ARG A 90 -21.57 20.86 15.80
N MET A 91 -22.83 20.43 15.64
CA MET A 91 -24.00 21.11 16.19
C MET A 91 -24.07 21.03 17.72
N MET A 92 -23.49 19.99 18.32
CA MET A 92 -23.45 19.80 19.77
C MET A 92 -22.35 20.64 20.43
N SER A 93 -21.27 20.95 19.70
CA SER A 93 -20.13 21.75 20.16
C SER A 93 -20.33 23.27 19.94
N GLY A 94 -21.57 23.75 19.98
CA GLY A 94 -21.92 25.17 19.93
C GLY A 94 -21.54 25.96 21.19
N ASP A 95 -20.35 25.71 21.74
CA ASP A 95 -19.69 26.50 22.77
C ASP A 95 -18.31 26.94 22.25
N VAL A 96 -18.30 27.90 21.30
CA VAL A 96 -17.68 29.24 21.39
C VAL A 96 -18.33 30.14 20.33
#